data_AF-A0A6P9CMI5-F1
#
_entry.id   AF-A0A6P9CMI5-F1
#
_cell.length_a   1.000
_cell.length_b   1.000
_cell.length_c   1.000
_cell.angle_alpha   90.00
_cell.angle_beta   90.00
_cell.angle_gamma   90.00
#
_symmetry.space_group_name_H-M   'P 1'
#
loop_
_entity.id
_entity.type
_entity.pdbx_description
1 polymer ?
#
loop_
_entity_poly.entity_id
_entity_poly.type
_entity_poly.pdbx_seq_one_letter_code
_entity_poly.pdbx_strand_id
1 'polypeptide(L)'
;MASGGGGLAPPSRSRRGATWQPGSSASRHGQLGGTKAAAGSASQALDGTRLGAPAGRHRDAEGPGGSVGQGGGGGAMWKVPVVPLLINLGGSALGCWATMRLIPAFREHFLAARLCGADLNKPSRQPLPESQGVISGAVFLILLFCFIPVPFLSCFGGERCQAFPHHELVALVGALLAICCMIFLGFADDVLNLRWRHKLLLPTAASLPLLMVYFTNFGNTTIVVPKPFRVLLGVYLDLGILYYVYMGMLAVFCTNAINILAGINGLEAGQSLVIAASIIAFNIAELTGDCKDDHVFSLYFMIPFFFTTLGLLYHNWYPSRVFVGDTFCYFAGMTFAVVGILGHFSKTMLLFFIPQVANFLYSLPQLFHIIPCPRHRLPRFNTDTGKLEMSYSRFKSKNLSPWGAYTLKVAEKLCLVNVRQGTDKDGEFTECNNMTLINFVLKLIGPTPEQNLTVLLLLIQVAGSLVAFGIRYQLVRLFYDV
;
A
#
# COMPACT_ATOMS: atom_id res chain seq x y z
N MET A 1 33.43 50.82 -54.22
CA MET A 1 33.21 52.07 -53.47
C MET A 1 32.32 51.68 -52.29
N ALA A 2 32.75 51.64 -51.01
CA ALA A 2 33.32 52.70 -50.16
C ALA A 2 32.36 53.91 -50.04
N SER A 3 31.96 54.46 -48.88
CA SER A 3 32.22 54.20 -47.42
C SER A 3 30.96 54.60 -46.58
N GLY A 4 30.83 54.46 -45.25
CA GLY A 4 31.62 53.75 -44.23
C GLY A 4 32.07 54.60 -43.00
N GLY A 5 31.37 54.54 -41.83
CA GLY A 5 31.90 55.12 -40.57
C GLY A 5 30.93 55.33 -39.37
N GLY A 6 31.21 54.66 -38.23
CA GLY A 6 30.85 55.05 -36.83
C GLY A 6 29.42 54.76 -36.32
N GLY A 7 29.18 54.31 -35.06
CA GLY A 7 30.08 53.88 -33.98
C GLY A 7 29.35 53.79 -32.61
N LEU A 8 29.96 53.09 -31.62
CA LEU A 8 29.62 52.98 -30.18
C LEU A 8 28.75 51.79 -29.68
N ALA A 9 29.43 50.85 -29.00
CA ALA A 9 29.00 50.06 -27.84
C ALA A 9 29.86 50.55 -26.62
N PRO A 10 29.79 50.06 -25.34
CA PRO A 10 29.31 48.79 -24.78
C PRO A 10 28.48 49.03 -23.46
N PRO A 11 28.41 48.22 -22.36
CA PRO A 11 29.03 46.92 -22.06
C PRO A 11 28.19 45.80 -21.39
N SER A 12 28.83 44.64 -21.33
CA SER A 12 28.44 43.43 -20.60
C SER A 12 28.49 43.59 -19.07
N ARG A 13 27.70 42.79 -18.35
CA ARG A 13 27.84 42.58 -16.90
C ARG A 13 28.32 41.17 -16.58
N SER A 14 29.24 41.08 -15.63
CA SER A 14 29.87 39.84 -15.17
C SER A 14 29.54 39.52 -13.71
N ARG A 15 29.74 38.23 -13.38
CA ARG A 15 29.79 37.55 -12.08
C ARG A 15 29.74 38.40 -10.79
N ARG A 16 28.85 37.99 -9.88
CA ARG A 16 29.07 37.75 -8.43
C ARG A 16 27.90 36.87 -7.94
N GLY A 17 28.05 35.79 -7.18
CA GLY A 17 29.23 35.25 -6.50
C GLY A 17 29.20 35.56 -5.01
N ALA A 18 28.43 34.80 -4.22
CA ALA A 18 28.30 34.95 -2.78
C ALA A 18 28.10 33.58 -2.10
N THR A 19 29.21 32.87 -1.87
CA THR A 19 29.31 31.80 -0.88
C THR A 19 29.65 32.40 0.49
N TRP A 20 29.06 31.90 1.57
CA TRP A 20 29.53 32.14 2.92
C TRP A 20 29.55 30.83 3.71
N GLN A 21 30.68 30.55 4.36
CA GLN A 21 30.91 29.43 5.28
C GLN A 21 31.78 29.94 6.44
N PRO A 22 31.88 29.20 7.57
CA PRO A 22 31.95 29.82 8.89
C PRO A 22 33.36 30.26 9.31
N GLY A 23 33.40 31.31 10.16
CA GLY A 23 34.58 31.75 10.90
C GLY A 23 34.40 31.53 12.40
N SER A 24 35.46 31.10 13.08
CA SER A 24 35.48 30.77 14.50
C SER A 24 36.41 31.70 15.30
N SER A 25 36.35 31.55 16.64
CA SER A 25 37.32 31.98 17.66
C SER A 25 37.20 33.39 18.29
N ALA A 26 37.10 33.36 19.64
CA ALA A 26 37.74 34.23 20.66
C ALA A 26 37.52 35.78 20.64
N SER A 27 37.48 36.50 21.77
CA SER A 27 37.33 36.16 23.20
C SER A 27 37.21 37.47 24.01
N ARG A 28 36.50 37.48 25.17
CA ARG A 28 36.96 38.03 26.48
C ARG A 28 35.82 38.25 27.50
N HIS A 29 36.05 37.68 28.69
CA HIS A 29 35.64 38.08 30.04
C HIS A 29 34.29 38.78 30.32
N GLY A 30 33.45 38.05 31.08
CA GLY A 30 32.54 38.56 32.10
C GLY A 30 32.37 37.46 33.16
N GLN A 31 32.64 37.76 34.43
CA GLN A 31 32.86 36.75 35.50
C GLN A 31 31.83 36.94 36.63
N LEU A 32 31.29 35.84 37.20
CA LEU A 32 31.03 35.60 38.65
C LEU A 32 29.89 34.60 38.93
N GLY A 33 30.08 33.74 39.94
CA GLY A 33 29.04 32.95 40.63
C GLY A 33 28.50 31.70 39.90
N GLY A 34 28.56 30.46 40.40
CA GLY A 34 29.25 29.93 41.60
C GLY A 34 28.33 29.15 42.54
N THR A 35 28.31 27.81 42.42
CA THR A 35 28.12 26.84 43.53
C THR A 35 28.51 25.43 43.08
N LYS A 36 29.12 24.65 43.99
CA LYS A 36 29.44 23.23 43.80
C LYS A 36 28.42 22.37 44.57
N ALA A 37 28.01 21.24 43.99
CA ALA A 37 27.55 20.04 44.71
C ALA A 37 27.94 18.83 43.85
N ALA A 38 29.03 18.13 44.17
CA ALA A 38 29.07 17.00 45.11
C ALA A 38 28.53 15.71 44.47
N ALA A 39 29.43 14.98 43.80
CA ALA A 39 29.18 13.61 43.37
C ALA A 39 29.28 12.67 44.58
N GLY A 40 28.20 11.93 44.86
CA GLY A 40 28.15 10.91 45.91
C GLY A 40 27.96 9.53 45.30
N SER A 41 28.92 8.64 45.51
CA SER A 41 28.83 7.23 45.15
C SER A 41 28.03 6.45 46.20
N ALA A 42 27.00 5.70 45.77
CA ALA A 42 26.39 4.66 46.57
C ALA A 42 26.01 3.47 45.68
N SER A 43 26.67 2.34 45.90
CA SER A 43 26.28 1.03 45.38
C SER A 43 25.50 0.31 46.47
N GLN A 44 24.30 -0.21 46.18
CA GLN A 44 23.79 -1.47 46.75
C GLN A 44 22.40 -1.88 46.23
N ALA A 45 22.10 -3.16 46.44
CA ALA A 45 20.78 -3.80 46.45
C ALA A 45 20.02 -3.90 45.11
N LEU A 46 20.28 -4.99 44.40
CA LEU A 46 19.24 -5.75 43.70
C LEU A 46 18.15 -6.15 44.71
N ASP A 47 16.88 -5.89 44.40
CA ASP A 47 15.79 -6.77 44.85
C ASP A 47 14.71 -6.90 43.77
N GLY A 48 14.17 -8.09 43.63
CA GLY A 48 13.42 -8.52 42.45
C GLY A 48 11.90 -8.45 42.63
N THR A 49 11.29 -7.30 42.36
CA THR A 49 9.83 -7.21 42.24
C THR A 49 9.37 -7.79 40.90
N ARG A 50 8.82 -9.02 40.96
CA ARG A 50 8.14 -9.65 39.82
C ARG A 50 6.94 -8.81 39.39
N LEU A 51 7.09 -8.04 38.30
CA LEU A 51 5.94 -7.58 37.52
C LEU A 51 5.28 -8.81 36.90
N GLY A 52 4.13 -9.21 37.44
CA GLY A 52 3.34 -10.30 36.90
C GLY A 52 2.83 -9.92 35.52
N ALA A 53 3.41 -10.50 34.47
CA ALA A 53 2.83 -10.46 33.14
C ALA A 53 1.42 -11.08 33.19
N PRO A 54 0.39 -10.44 32.63
CA PRO A 54 -0.92 -11.07 32.51
C PRO A 54 -0.77 -12.33 31.65
N ALA A 55 -1.36 -13.45 32.10
CA ALA A 55 -1.30 -14.70 31.37
C ALA A 55 -1.93 -14.53 29.98
N GLY A 56 -1.07 -14.50 28.95
CA GLY A 56 -1.50 -14.40 27.57
C GLY A 56 -2.32 -15.62 27.19
N ARG A 57 -3.64 -15.45 26.98
CA ARG A 57 -4.39 -16.40 26.16
C ARG A 57 -3.82 -16.33 24.75
N HIS A 58 -3.47 -17.48 24.17
CA HIS A 58 -3.30 -17.59 22.73
C HIS A 58 -4.61 -17.18 22.05
N ARG A 59 -4.66 -15.94 21.55
CA ARG A 59 -5.76 -15.39 20.76
C ARG A 59 -5.33 -15.41 19.30
N ASP A 60 -5.43 -16.59 18.69
CA ASP A 60 -5.34 -16.71 17.24
C ASP A 60 -6.73 -16.44 16.64
N ALA A 61 -6.91 -15.27 16.02
CA ALA A 61 -8.13 -14.89 15.29
C ALA A 61 -8.41 -15.76 14.04
N GLU A 62 -7.61 -16.80 13.81
CA GLU A 62 -7.58 -17.57 12.57
C GLU A 62 -8.19 -18.97 12.70
N GLY A 63 -8.43 -19.48 13.90
CA GLY A 63 -9.34 -20.61 14.11
C GLY A 63 -10.80 -20.13 14.10
N PRO A 64 -11.78 -20.90 13.57
CA PRO A 64 -13.18 -20.61 13.82
C PRO A 64 -13.52 -20.90 15.28
N GLY A 65 -14.60 -20.29 15.77
CA GLY A 65 -15.07 -20.46 17.14
C GLY A 65 -15.34 -21.92 17.50
N GLY A 66 -14.39 -22.55 18.19
CA GLY A 66 -14.54 -23.86 18.80
C GLY A 66 -15.41 -23.75 20.04
N SER A 67 -16.66 -24.19 19.94
CA SER A 67 -17.63 -24.15 21.05
C SER A 67 -17.25 -25.12 22.18
N VAL A 68 -16.34 -24.71 23.07
CA VAL A 68 -16.06 -25.41 24.33
C VAL A 68 -16.94 -24.80 25.43
N GLY A 69 -18.11 -25.40 25.64
CA GLY A 69 -19.02 -24.97 26.70
C GLY A 69 -18.55 -25.43 28.07
N GLN A 70 -18.25 -24.49 28.98
CA GLN A 70 -18.27 -24.72 30.42
C GLN A 70 -18.83 -23.51 31.19
N GLY A 71 -20.05 -23.68 31.70
CA GLY A 71 -20.56 -23.21 32.99
C GLY A 71 -20.32 -21.78 33.48
N GLY A 72 -21.42 -21.01 33.55
CA GLY A 72 -21.74 -20.25 34.78
C GLY A 72 -21.30 -18.79 34.86
N GLY A 73 -22.02 -17.90 34.17
CA GLY A 73 -21.90 -16.45 34.38
C GLY A 73 -22.87 -15.68 33.47
N GLY A 74 -24.02 -15.27 33.99
CA GLY A 74 -25.02 -14.57 33.19
C GLY A 74 -24.73 -13.08 33.02
N GLY A 75 -25.06 -12.52 31.85
CA GLY A 75 -25.38 -11.10 31.72
C GLY A 75 -24.39 -10.18 30.99
N ALA A 76 -24.07 -10.44 29.71
CA ALA A 76 -23.85 -9.38 28.71
C ALA A 76 -23.74 -9.97 27.28
N MET A 77 -24.83 -9.90 26.49
CA MET A 77 -24.73 -10.16 25.04
C MET A 77 -24.02 -8.97 24.39
N TRP A 78 -22.75 -9.14 24.03
CA TRP A 78 -21.84 -8.06 23.58
C TRP A 78 -22.24 -7.52 22.19
N LYS A 79 -23.22 -6.61 22.14
CA LYS A 79 -23.81 -6.09 20.90
C LYS A 79 -22.75 -5.48 19.97
N VAL A 80 -22.94 -5.60 18.65
CA VAL A 80 -22.14 -4.89 17.65
C VAL A 80 -22.29 -3.38 17.87
N PRO A 81 -21.22 -2.57 17.77
CA PRO A 81 -21.32 -1.11 17.85
C PRO A 81 -21.95 -0.53 16.56
N VAL A 82 -23.25 -0.78 16.40
CA VAL A 82 -24.04 -0.37 15.23
C VAL A 82 -24.02 1.16 15.06
N VAL A 83 -24.07 1.93 16.14
CA VAL A 83 -24.08 3.40 16.08
C VAL A 83 -22.77 3.96 15.48
N PRO A 84 -21.56 3.61 15.97
CA PRO A 84 -20.32 3.97 15.29
C PRO A 84 -20.25 3.53 13.83
N LEU A 85 -20.66 2.29 13.50
CA LEU A 85 -20.63 1.81 12.10
C LEU A 85 -21.59 2.58 11.18
N LEU A 86 -22.79 2.96 11.66
CA LEU A 86 -23.74 3.79 10.91
C LEU A 86 -23.24 5.23 10.70
N ILE A 87 -22.65 5.84 11.74
CA ILE A 87 -22.03 7.17 11.63
C ILE A 87 -20.86 7.12 10.64
N ASN A 88 -20.03 6.07 10.70
CA ASN A 88 -18.94 5.86 9.75
C ASN A 88 -19.45 5.74 8.31
N LEU A 89 -20.49 4.94 8.09
CA LEU A 89 -21.10 4.77 6.76
C LEU A 89 -21.69 6.08 6.22
N GLY A 90 -22.40 6.85 7.04
CA GLY A 90 -22.94 8.16 6.66
C GLY A 90 -21.84 9.17 6.33
N GLY A 91 -20.81 9.27 7.17
CA GLY A 91 -19.63 10.10 6.91
C GLY A 91 -18.88 9.67 5.64
N SER A 92 -18.76 8.36 5.41
CA SER A 92 -18.12 7.80 4.22
C SER A 92 -18.88 8.16 2.93
N ALA A 93 -20.22 8.11 2.94
CA ALA A 93 -21.02 8.53 1.80
C ALA A 93 -20.83 10.03 1.47
N LEU A 94 -20.78 10.89 2.49
CA LEU A 94 -20.40 12.31 2.34
C LEU A 94 -18.96 12.45 1.81
N GLY A 95 -18.06 11.58 2.23
CA GLY A 95 -16.69 11.46 1.75
C GLY A 95 -16.56 11.17 0.26
N CYS A 96 -17.34 10.22 -0.26
CA CYS A 96 -17.43 9.94 -1.69
C CYS A 96 -17.88 11.18 -2.48
N TRP A 97 -18.97 11.82 -2.04
CA TRP A 97 -19.47 13.06 -2.64
C TRP A 97 -18.44 14.18 -2.60
N ALA A 98 -17.75 14.38 -1.48
CA ALA A 98 -16.70 15.37 -1.33
C ALA A 98 -15.53 15.08 -2.29
N THR A 99 -15.09 13.83 -2.39
CA THR A 99 -14.01 13.41 -3.30
C THR A 99 -14.41 13.67 -4.77
N MET A 100 -15.64 13.30 -5.16
CA MET A 100 -16.19 13.58 -6.49
C MET A 100 -16.27 15.08 -6.83
N ARG A 101 -16.47 15.95 -5.83
CA ARG A 101 -16.53 17.41 -6.00
C ARG A 101 -15.15 18.08 -5.98
N LEU A 102 -14.24 17.63 -5.13
CA LEU A 102 -12.94 18.27 -4.91
C LEU A 102 -11.93 17.96 -6.03
N ILE A 103 -11.91 16.73 -6.57
CA ILE A 103 -11.03 16.35 -7.69
C ILE A 103 -11.12 17.34 -8.88
N PRO A 104 -12.29 17.62 -9.46
CA PRO A 104 -12.39 18.59 -10.56
C PRO A 104 -12.14 20.04 -10.10
N ALA A 105 -12.44 20.40 -8.85
CA ALA A 105 -12.19 21.75 -8.32
C ALA A 105 -10.69 22.06 -8.18
N PHE A 106 -9.86 21.06 -7.87
CA PHE A 106 -8.41 21.22 -7.77
C PHE A 106 -7.66 21.02 -9.09
N ARG A 107 -8.31 20.55 -10.16
CA ARG A 107 -7.71 20.26 -11.49
C ARG A 107 -6.65 21.29 -11.93
N GLU A 108 -7.01 22.57 -11.96
CA GLU A 108 -6.12 23.64 -12.44
C GLU A 108 -4.88 23.83 -11.56
N HIS A 109 -4.95 23.53 -10.25
CA HIS A 109 -3.80 23.58 -9.35
C HIS A 109 -2.77 22.49 -9.69
N PHE A 110 -3.23 21.28 -10.01
CA PHE A 110 -2.35 20.17 -10.42
C PHE A 110 -1.70 20.45 -11.79
N LEU A 111 -2.49 20.97 -12.74
CA LEU A 111 -1.97 21.38 -14.05
C LEU A 111 -0.93 22.51 -13.92
N ALA A 112 -1.21 23.54 -13.10
CA ALA A 112 -0.27 24.63 -12.84
C ALA A 112 1.01 24.15 -12.12
N ALA A 113 0.89 23.20 -11.20
CA ALA A 113 2.01 22.55 -10.52
C ALA A 113 2.79 21.55 -11.40
N ARG A 114 2.34 21.30 -12.65
CA ARG A 114 2.88 20.28 -13.57
C ARG A 114 2.77 18.85 -13.06
N LEU A 115 1.86 18.60 -12.12
CA LEU A 115 1.49 17.26 -11.66
C LEU A 115 0.47 16.68 -12.64
N CYS A 116 0.94 16.30 -13.82
CA CYS A 116 0.11 15.82 -14.92
C CYS A 116 0.86 14.86 -15.85
N GLY A 117 0.15 13.84 -16.35
CA GLY A 117 0.65 12.86 -17.31
C GLY A 117 -0.17 12.86 -18.60
N ALA A 118 0.44 12.42 -19.71
CA ALA A 118 -0.31 12.11 -20.93
C ALA A 118 -0.79 10.65 -20.88
N ASP A 119 -2.02 10.40 -21.33
CA ASP A 119 -2.51 9.02 -21.47
C ASP A 119 -1.69 8.29 -22.53
N LEU A 120 -0.92 7.29 -22.09
CA LEU A 120 -0.02 6.52 -22.95
C LEU A 120 -0.78 5.54 -23.86
N ASN A 121 -2.00 5.17 -23.47
CA ASN A 121 -2.87 4.21 -24.14
C ASN A 121 -3.88 4.86 -25.11
N LYS A 122 -3.75 6.16 -25.37
CA LYS A 122 -4.65 6.91 -26.25
C LYS A 122 -3.87 7.74 -27.28
N PRO A 123 -4.50 8.11 -28.42
CA PRO A 123 -3.89 9.00 -29.40
C PRO A 123 -3.79 10.45 -28.90
N SER A 124 -4.70 10.87 -28.01
CA SER A 124 -4.64 12.19 -27.38
C SER A 124 -3.44 12.29 -26.43
N ARG A 125 -2.63 13.34 -26.60
CA ARG A 125 -1.52 13.69 -25.71
C ARG A 125 -1.84 14.86 -24.77
N GLN A 126 -3.12 15.17 -24.58
CA GLN A 126 -3.54 16.19 -23.61
C GLN A 126 -3.13 15.74 -22.18
N PRO A 127 -2.52 16.63 -21.38
CA PRO A 127 -2.15 16.30 -20.01
C PRO A 127 -3.40 16.17 -19.12
N LEU A 128 -3.49 15.06 -18.40
CA LEU A 128 -4.47 14.82 -17.34
C LEU A 128 -3.78 15.02 -15.98
N PRO A 129 -4.45 15.58 -14.96
CA PRO A 129 -3.86 15.76 -13.64
C PRO A 129 -3.55 14.40 -13.01
N GLU A 130 -2.34 14.29 -12.48
CA GLU A 130 -1.76 13.12 -11.82
C GLU A 130 -2.04 13.19 -10.30
N SER A 131 -1.67 12.15 -9.55
CA SER A 131 -1.63 12.17 -8.08
C SER A 131 -2.96 12.50 -7.38
N GLN A 132 -4.12 12.31 -8.03
CA GLN A 132 -5.42 12.62 -7.43
C GLN A 132 -5.75 11.73 -6.23
N GLY A 133 -4.99 10.65 -6.01
CA GLY A 133 -4.96 9.89 -4.76
C GLY A 133 -4.78 10.76 -3.52
N VAL A 134 -4.04 11.88 -3.63
CA VAL A 134 -3.83 12.81 -2.50
C VAL A 134 -5.13 13.47 -2.03
N ILE A 135 -6.08 13.73 -2.94
CA ILE A 135 -7.38 14.33 -2.59
C ILE A 135 -8.26 13.29 -1.90
N SER A 136 -8.36 12.07 -2.44
CA SER A 136 -9.11 10.99 -1.77
C SER A 136 -8.51 10.60 -0.41
N GLY A 137 -7.18 10.62 -0.30
CA GLY A 137 -6.45 10.37 0.95
C GLY A 137 -6.65 11.50 1.98
N ALA A 138 -6.63 12.77 1.55
CA ALA A 138 -6.92 13.90 2.43
C ALA A 138 -8.37 13.87 2.95
N VAL A 139 -9.35 13.58 2.09
CA VAL A 139 -10.75 13.40 2.50
C VAL A 139 -10.88 12.23 3.47
N PHE A 140 -10.24 11.10 3.20
CA PHE A 140 -10.20 9.94 4.08
C PHE A 140 -9.64 10.26 5.48
N LEU A 141 -8.52 10.99 5.56
CA LEU A 141 -7.93 11.42 6.83
C LEU A 141 -8.86 12.37 7.60
N ILE A 142 -9.47 13.35 6.93
CA ILE A 142 -10.41 14.29 7.56
C ILE A 142 -11.61 13.55 8.14
N LEU A 143 -12.20 12.62 7.38
CA LEU A 143 -13.32 11.79 7.86
C LEU A 143 -12.93 11.00 9.11
N LEU A 144 -11.78 10.33 9.09
CA LEU A 144 -11.35 9.53 10.22
C LEU A 144 -10.94 10.37 11.43
N PHE A 145 -10.33 11.55 11.24
CA PHE A 145 -10.08 12.49 12.35
C PHE A 145 -11.39 12.96 13.00
N CYS A 146 -12.43 13.26 12.22
CA CYS A 146 -13.76 13.55 12.75
C CYS A 146 -14.43 12.31 13.38
N PHE A 147 -14.06 11.09 12.94
CA PHE A 147 -14.58 9.83 13.47
C PHE A 147 -13.90 9.35 14.76
N ILE A 148 -12.66 9.80 15.09
CA ILE A 148 -11.93 9.37 16.30
C ILE A 148 -12.79 9.36 17.59
N PRO A 149 -13.61 10.38 17.90
CA PRO A 149 -14.43 10.38 19.12
C PRO A 149 -15.60 9.39 19.09
N VAL A 150 -16.01 8.92 17.91
CA VAL A 150 -17.28 8.22 17.68
C VAL A 150 -17.33 6.82 18.32
N PRO A 151 -16.30 5.96 18.19
CA PRO A 151 -16.24 4.69 18.92
C PRO A 151 -16.33 4.87 20.45
N PHE A 152 -15.88 6.01 20.97
CA PHE A 152 -15.78 6.30 22.40
C PHE A 152 -16.93 7.14 22.97
N LEU A 153 -18.01 7.36 22.21
CA LEU A 153 -19.15 8.21 22.63
C LEU A 153 -19.78 7.79 23.96
N SER A 154 -19.81 6.48 24.27
CA SER A 154 -20.26 5.98 25.57
C SER A 154 -19.45 6.57 26.74
N CYS A 155 -18.14 6.77 26.57
CA CYS A 155 -17.28 7.35 27.60
C CYS A 155 -17.41 8.86 27.76
N PHE A 156 -18.05 9.55 26.82
CA PHE A 156 -18.42 10.97 26.93
C PHE A 156 -19.87 11.17 27.44
N GLY A 157 -20.64 10.09 27.61
CA GLY A 157 -22.02 10.11 28.10
C GLY A 157 -22.15 10.29 29.62
N GLY A 158 -23.40 10.31 30.11
CA GLY A 158 -23.71 10.52 31.53
C GLY A 158 -23.20 9.41 32.46
N GLU A 159 -23.16 8.17 31.99
CA GLU A 159 -22.46 7.06 32.64
C GLU A 159 -21.01 7.03 32.15
N ARG A 160 -20.13 7.80 32.81
CA ARG A 160 -18.71 7.83 32.48
C ARG A 160 -18.10 6.42 32.58
N CYS A 161 -17.39 5.99 31.53
CA CYS A 161 -16.58 4.77 31.55
C CYS A 161 -15.63 4.80 32.76
N GLN A 162 -15.57 3.70 33.53
CA GLN A 162 -14.70 3.60 34.71
C GLN A 162 -13.20 3.77 34.36
N ALA A 163 -12.81 3.32 33.17
CA ALA A 163 -11.51 3.59 32.56
C ALA A 163 -11.70 3.82 31.05
N PHE A 164 -10.89 4.71 30.47
CA PHE A 164 -10.93 4.97 29.03
C PHE A 164 -10.16 3.88 28.26
N PRO A 165 -10.69 3.34 27.14
CA PRO A 165 -10.04 2.28 26.36
C PRO A 165 -8.87 2.81 25.51
N HIS A 166 -7.75 3.15 26.18
CA HIS A 166 -6.57 3.72 25.53
C HIS A 166 -5.96 2.81 24.45
N HIS A 167 -6.09 1.48 24.56
CA HIS A 167 -5.53 0.53 23.60
C HIS A 167 -6.19 0.66 22.21
N GLU A 168 -7.53 0.77 22.14
CA GLU A 168 -8.26 1.05 20.90
C GLU A 168 -7.87 2.40 20.30
N LEU A 169 -7.78 3.45 21.13
CA LEU A 169 -7.38 4.79 20.66
C LEU A 169 -5.95 4.80 20.11
N VAL A 170 -5.01 4.12 20.78
CA VAL A 170 -3.62 3.97 20.33
C VAL A 170 -3.56 3.22 18.99
N ALA A 171 -4.37 2.17 18.82
CA ALA A 171 -4.46 1.46 17.55
C ALA A 171 -5.01 2.37 16.43
N LEU A 172 -6.10 3.10 16.70
CA LEU A 172 -6.74 4.00 15.73
C LEU A 172 -5.81 5.14 15.30
N VAL A 173 -5.14 5.79 16.25
CA VAL A 173 -4.23 6.91 15.99
C VAL A 173 -2.92 6.44 15.34
N GLY A 174 -2.34 5.32 15.78
CA GLY A 174 -1.11 4.79 15.17
C GLY A 174 -1.32 4.26 13.76
N ALA A 175 -2.47 3.65 13.48
CA ALA A 175 -2.93 3.30 12.14
C ALA A 175 -3.07 4.53 11.24
N LEU A 176 -3.74 5.58 11.73
CA LEU A 176 -3.88 6.85 11.01
C LEU A 176 -2.53 7.53 10.76
N LEU A 177 -1.59 7.47 11.70
CA LEU A 177 -0.25 8.01 11.53
C LEU A 177 0.50 7.27 10.41
N ALA A 178 0.46 5.94 10.38
CA ALA A 178 1.07 5.14 9.31
C ALA A 178 0.48 5.45 7.93
N ILE A 179 -0.86 5.54 7.83
CA ILE A 179 -1.55 5.87 6.57
C ILE A 179 -1.27 7.32 6.14
N CYS A 180 -1.29 8.28 7.07
CA CYS A 180 -0.99 9.69 6.79
C CYS A 180 0.46 9.87 6.31
N CYS A 181 1.43 9.26 6.99
CA CYS A 181 2.82 9.23 6.54
C CYS A 181 2.94 8.62 5.15
N MET A 182 2.18 7.56 4.85
CA MET A 182 2.21 6.94 3.54
C MET A 182 1.60 7.80 2.42
N ILE A 183 0.46 8.47 2.65
CA ILE A 183 -0.14 9.42 1.69
C ILE A 183 0.87 10.54 1.39
N PHE A 184 1.51 11.09 2.43
CA PHE A 184 2.54 12.12 2.28
C PHE A 184 3.75 11.63 1.47
N LEU A 185 4.27 10.43 1.78
CA LEU A 185 5.45 9.89 1.11
C LEU A 185 5.17 9.44 -0.34
N GLY A 186 3.96 8.97 -0.64
CA GLY A 186 3.53 8.69 -2.01
C GLY A 186 3.38 9.97 -2.84
N PHE A 187 2.84 11.04 -2.25
CA PHE A 187 2.80 12.35 -2.90
C PHE A 187 4.20 12.95 -3.10
N ALA A 188 5.11 12.76 -2.13
CA ALA A 188 6.50 13.13 -2.29
C ALA A 188 7.21 12.31 -3.40
N ASP A 189 6.86 11.05 -3.60
CA ASP A 189 7.39 10.21 -4.68
C ASP A 189 6.89 10.66 -6.06
N ASP A 190 5.60 10.95 -6.20
CA ASP A 190 5.02 11.53 -7.43
C ASP A 190 5.70 12.86 -7.80
N VAL A 191 5.87 13.76 -6.83
CA VAL A 191 6.49 15.10 -7.04
C VAL A 191 7.99 14.99 -7.35
N LEU A 192 8.73 14.15 -6.61
CA LEU A 192 10.19 14.10 -6.67
C LEU A 192 10.75 12.99 -7.58
N ASN A 193 9.90 12.08 -8.08
CA ASN A 193 10.25 10.92 -8.91
C ASN A 193 11.40 10.11 -8.29
N LEU A 194 11.18 9.52 -7.11
CA LEU A 194 12.26 8.94 -6.32
C LEU A 194 12.79 7.63 -6.93
N ARG A 195 14.10 7.39 -6.75
CA ARG A 195 14.74 6.13 -7.17
C ARG A 195 14.12 4.93 -6.44
N TRP A 196 14.00 3.79 -7.14
CA TRP A 196 13.37 2.55 -6.68
C TRP A 196 13.72 2.12 -5.24
N ARG A 197 14.97 2.34 -4.78
CA ARG A 197 15.39 2.04 -3.41
C ARG A 197 14.53 2.73 -2.34
N HIS A 198 14.07 3.96 -2.60
CA HIS A 198 13.22 4.70 -1.68
C HIS A 198 11.78 4.16 -1.69
N LYS A 199 11.31 3.58 -2.81
CA LYS A 199 10.01 2.87 -2.90
C LYS A 199 9.96 1.60 -2.02
N LEU A 200 11.11 1.13 -1.54
CA LEU A 200 11.22 0.09 -0.51
C LEU A 200 11.42 0.69 0.89
N LEU A 201 12.35 1.65 1.05
CA LEU A 201 12.69 2.23 2.36
C LEU A 201 11.56 3.09 2.96
N LEU A 202 10.81 3.83 2.15
CA LEU A 202 9.76 4.74 2.62
C LEU A 202 8.56 3.98 3.20
N PRO A 203 8.04 2.91 2.57
CA PRO A 203 7.03 2.07 3.21
C PRO A 203 7.50 1.41 4.51
N THR A 204 8.76 0.95 4.57
CA THR A 204 9.32 0.40 5.82
C THR A 204 9.30 1.44 6.94
N ALA A 205 9.77 2.68 6.67
CA ALA A 205 9.76 3.75 7.66
C ALA A 205 8.33 4.17 8.07
N ALA A 206 7.41 4.28 7.12
CA ALA A 206 6.01 4.60 7.38
C ALA A 206 5.24 3.51 8.13
N SER A 207 5.73 2.25 8.11
CA SER A 207 5.15 1.15 8.89
C SER A 207 5.59 1.14 10.36
N LEU A 208 6.58 1.93 10.77
CA LEU A 208 7.08 1.91 12.15
C LEU A 208 6.01 2.22 13.22
N PRO A 209 5.08 3.19 13.04
CA PRO A 209 3.98 3.40 13.99
C PRO A 209 3.10 2.16 14.17
N LEU A 210 2.80 1.46 13.07
CA LEU A 210 2.02 0.22 13.05
C LEU A 210 2.74 -0.90 13.82
N LEU A 211 4.06 -1.06 13.62
CA LEU A 211 4.88 -2.02 14.37
C LEU A 211 4.94 -1.69 15.87
N MET A 212 5.01 -0.41 16.24
CA MET A 212 5.02 0.02 17.65
C MET A 212 3.68 -0.23 18.34
N VAL A 213 2.56 0.07 17.68
CA VAL A 213 1.22 -0.31 18.17
C VAL A 213 1.13 -1.82 18.37
N TYR A 214 1.59 -2.61 17.40
CA TYR A 214 1.55 -4.07 17.52
C TYR A 214 2.34 -4.57 18.74
N PHE A 215 3.54 -4.03 18.94
CA PHE A 215 4.40 -4.36 20.08
C PHE A 215 3.77 -3.99 21.43
N THR A 216 3.14 -2.81 21.54
CA THR A 216 2.57 -2.34 22.82
C THR A 216 1.21 -2.93 23.17
N ASN A 217 0.37 -3.25 22.17
CA ASN A 217 -1.00 -3.70 22.41
C ASN A 217 -1.17 -5.23 22.38
N PHE A 218 -0.45 -5.93 21.50
CA PHE A 218 -0.70 -7.36 21.22
C PHE A 218 0.51 -8.24 21.48
N GLY A 219 1.69 -7.86 20.97
CA GLY A 219 2.97 -8.52 21.23
C GLY A 219 3.14 -9.95 20.70
N ASN A 220 2.10 -10.60 20.17
CA ASN A 220 2.15 -12.01 19.75
C ASN A 220 2.99 -12.19 18.46
N THR A 221 4.16 -12.83 18.58
CA THR A 221 5.04 -13.17 17.45
C THR A 221 4.97 -14.63 17.02
N THR A 222 4.11 -15.42 17.66
CA THR A 222 3.89 -16.83 17.34
C THR A 222 2.91 -16.98 16.19
N ILE A 223 3.26 -17.80 15.21
CA ILE A 223 2.35 -18.19 14.12
C ILE A 223 1.94 -19.66 14.26
N VAL A 224 0.68 -19.95 13.89
CA VAL A 224 0.24 -21.32 13.64
C VAL A 224 0.81 -21.79 12.30
N VAL A 225 1.49 -22.93 12.31
CA VAL A 225 2.11 -23.51 11.10
C VAL A 225 1.05 -24.33 10.34
N PRO A 226 0.91 -24.15 9.01
CA PRO A 226 0.00 -24.96 8.21
C PRO A 226 0.37 -26.44 8.23
N LYS A 227 -0.63 -27.32 8.30
CA LYS A 227 -0.51 -28.80 8.39
C LYS A 227 0.64 -29.43 7.58
N PRO A 228 0.84 -29.12 6.28
CA PRO A 228 1.94 -29.69 5.49
C PRO A 228 3.35 -29.42 6.02
N PHE A 229 3.55 -28.33 6.78
CA PHE A 229 4.87 -27.90 7.26
C PHE A 229 5.14 -28.26 8.73
N ARG A 230 4.13 -28.74 9.46
CA ARG A 230 4.23 -29.00 10.90
C ARG A 230 5.21 -30.11 11.28
N VAL A 231 5.47 -31.05 10.37
CA VAL A 231 6.49 -32.10 10.54
C VAL A 231 7.90 -31.49 10.67
N LEU A 232 8.15 -30.36 10.01
CA LEU A 232 9.46 -29.68 10.02
C LEU A 232 9.54 -28.57 11.07
N LEU A 233 8.45 -27.84 11.30
CA LEU A 233 8.45 -26.57 12.06
C LEU A 233 7.62 -26.60 13.35
N GLY A 234 7.01 -27.74 13.70
CA GLY A 234 6.06 -27.83 14.82
C GLY A 234 4.67 -27.26 14.50
N VAL A 235 3.78 -27.24 15.50
CA VAL A 235 2.42 -26.67 15.36
C VAL A 235 2.43 -25.16 15.47
N TYR A 236 3.25 -24.63 16.37
CA TYR A 236 3.43 -23.21 16.66
C TYR A 236 4.90 -22.86 16.45
N LEU A 237 5.16 -21.73 15.79
CA LEU A 237 6.50 -21.23 15.55
C LEU A 237 6.57 -19.77 16.02
N ASP A 238 7.37 -19.50 17.04
CA ASP A 238 7.71 -18.12 17.40
C ASP A 238 8.74 -17.56 16.41
N LEU A 239 8.39 -16.47 15.74
CA LEU A 239 9.25 -15.77 14.81
C LEU A 239 9.99 -14.59 15.45
N GLY A 240 9.59 -14.16 16.66
CA GLY A 240 10.16 -13.00 17.34
C GLY A 240 10.30 -11.78 16.41
N ILE A 241 11.52 -11.27 16.28
CA ILE A 241 11.85 -10.12 15.41
C ILE A 241 11.51 -10.36 13.92
N LEU A 242 11.52 -11.61 13.43
CA LEU A 242 11.17 -11.90 12.04
C LEU A 242 9.69 -11.67 11.76
N TYR A 243 8.82 -11.72 12.78
CA TYR A 243 7.41 -11.32 12.64
C TYR A 243 7.27 -9.82 12.35
N TYR A 244 8.07 -8.98 13.02
CA TYR A 244 8.12 -7.53 12.75
C TYR A 244 8.71 -7.22 11.37
N VAL A 245 9.74 -7.97 10.94
CA VAL A 245 10.25 -7.88 9.56
C VAL A 245 9.16 -8.25 8.55
N TYR A 246 8.40 -9.33 8.80
CA TYR A 246 7.25 -9.70 7.98
C TYR A 246 6.19 -8.59 7.91
N MET A 247 5.80 -7.98 9.03
CA MET A 247 4.82 -6.88 9.05
C MET A 247 5.30 -5.66 8.27
N GLY A 248 6.57 -5.25 8.43
CA GLY A 248 7.15 -4.16 7.64
C GLY A 248 7.20 -4.48 6.14
N MET A 249 7.62 -5.69 5.78
CA MET A 249 7.64 -6.15 4.39
C MET A 249 6.24 -6.34 3.80
N LEU A 250 5.21 -6.62 4.60
CA LEU A 250 3.82 -6.68 4.16
C LEU A 250 3.34 -5.29 3.71
N ALA A 251 3.66 -4.24 4.46
CA ALA A 251 3.38 -2.86 4.05
C ALA A 251 4.13 -2.47 2.76
N VAL A 252 5.41 -2.83 2.65
CA VAL A 252 6.21 -2.64 1.41
C VAL A 252 5.59 -3.40 0.23
N PHE A 253 5.14 -4.63 0.44
CA PHE A 253 4.54 -5.46 -0.59
C PHE A 253 3.21 -4.88 -1.06
N CYS A 254 2.27 -4.58 -0.15
CA CYS A 254 0.94 -4.13 -0.52
C CYS A 254 0.96 -2.83 -1.33
N THR A 255 1.84 -1.87 -1.02
CA THR A 255 1.95 -0.61 -1.80
C THR A 255 2.55 -0.84 -3.19
N ASN A 256 3.66 -1.58 -3.27
CA ASN A 256 4.34 -1.81 -4.53
C ASN A 256 3.57 -2.78 -5.44
N ALA A 257 2.87 -3.78 -4.90
CA ALA A 257 2.17 -4.80 -5.68
C ALA A 257 0.96 -4.26 -6.44
N ILE A 258 0.23 -3.30 -5.85
CA ILE A 258 -0.81 -2.52 -6.55
C ILE A 258 -0.13 -1.63 -7.62
N ASN A 259 0.95 -0.96 -7.26
CA ASN A 259 1.63 -0.01 -8.15
C ASN A 259 2.25 -0.64 -9.42
N ILE A 260 2.67 -1.92 -9.36
CA ILE A 260 3.16 -2.64 -10.54
C ILE A 260 2.05 -3.36 -11.33
N LEU A 261 0.80 -3.34 -10.85
CA LEU A 261 -0.40 -3.83 -11.54
C LEU A 261 -1.26 -2.63 -11.97
N ALA A 262 -0.65 -1.77 -12.77
CA ALA A 262 -1.12 -0.42 -13.10
C ALA A 262 -0.89 -0.08 -14.58
N GLY A 263 -1.39 1.08 -15.02
CA GLY A 263 -1.11 1.65 -16.34
C GLY A 263 -2.20 1.39 -17.40
N ILE A 264 -3.42 1.05 -16.98
CA ILE A 264 -4.62 1.13 -17.82
C ILE A 264 -5.76 1.77 -17.01
N ASN A 265 -6.61 2.53 -17.69
CA ASN A 265 -7.59 3.40 -17.05
C ASN A 265 -8.58 2.65 -16.12
N GLY A 266 -8.60 3.05 -14.84
CA GLY A 266 -9.47 2.51 -13.79
C GLY A 266 -8.94 1.30 -13.02
N LEU A 267 -7.75 0.77 -13.33
CA LEU A 267 -7.28 -0.50 -12.76
C LEU A 267 -6.80 -0.39 -11.31
N GLU A 268 -6.09 0.68 -10.95
CA GLU A 268 -5.47 0.88 -9.64
C GLU A 268 -6.55 1.08 -8.57
N ALA A 269 -7.42 2.08 -8.77
CA ALA A 269 -8.55 2.32 -7.89
C ALA A 269 -9.59 1.18 -7.95
N GLY A 270 -9.82 0.59 -9.12
CA GLY A 270 -10.76 -0.52 -9.30
C GLY A 270 -10.36 -1.78 -8.54
N GLN A 271 -9.11 -2.23 -8.64
CA GLN A 271 -8.67 -3.45 -7.94
C GLN A 271 -8.69 -3.23 -6.42
N SER A 272 -8.32 -2.04 -5.95
CA SER A 272 -8.40 -1.67 -4.54
C SER A 272 -9.85 -1.63 -4.03
N LEU A 273 -10.81 -1.18 -4.83
CA LEU A 273 -12.23 -1.26 -4.46
C LEU A 273 -12.73 -2.70 -4.30
N VAL A 274 -12.33 -3.62 -5.17
CA VAL A 274 -12.70 -5.04 -5.03
C VAL A 274 -12.05 -5.66 -3.80
N ILE A 275 -10.77 -5.38 -3.53
CA ILE A 275 -10.08 -5.84 -2.32
C ILE A 275 -10.76 -5.28 -1.06
N ALA A 276 -11.06 -3.98 -1.03
CA ALA A 276 -11.76 -3.34 0.10
C ALA A 276 -13.17 -3.92 0.32
N ALA A 277 -13.94 -4.13 -0.75
CA ALA A 277 -15.25 -4.79 -0.67
C ALA A 277 -15.14 -6.23 -0.13
N SER A 278 -14.10 -6.96 -0.53
CA SER A 278 -13.84 -8.33 -0.04
C SER A 278 -13.48 -8.34 1.45
N ILE A 279 -12.66 -7.39 1.91
CA ILE A 279 -12.33 -7.24 3.35
C ILE A 279 -13.56 -6.79 4.14
N ILE A 280 -14.40 -5.89 3.62
CA ILE A 280 -15.67 -5.48 4.25
C ILE A 280 -16.60 -6.68 4.40
N ALA A 281 -16.81 -7.46 3.34
CA ALA A 281 -17.66 -8.65 3.36
C ALA A 281 -17.12 -9.73 4.33
N PHE A 282 -15.80 -9.92 4.35
CA PHE A 282 -15.11 -10.79 5.31
C PHE A 282 -15.34 -10.33 6.75
N ASN A 283 -15.07 -9.06 7.07
CA ASN A 283 -15.31 -8.51 8.41
C ASN A 283 -16.77 -8.69 8.84
N ILE A 284 -17.73 -8.40 7.98
CA ILE A 284 -19.17 -8.54 8.28
C ILE A 284 -19.53 -9.99 8.62
N ALA A 285 -18.96 -10.96 7.89
CA ALA A 285 -19.17 -12.38 8.18
C ALA A 285 -18.55 -12.82 9.52
N GLU A 286 -17.41 -12.25 9.90
CA GLU A 286 -16.71 -12.56 11.16
C GLU A 286 -17.20 -11.72 12.36
N LEU A 287 -18.12 -10.74 12.17
CA LEU A 287 -18.71 -9.93 13.27
C LEU A 287 -19.50 -10.76 14.31
N THR A 288 -19.89 -11.99 13.97
CA THR A 288 -20.53 -12.95 14.89
C THR A 288 -19.54 -13.89 15.57
N GLY A 289 -18.25 -13.84 15.22
CA GLY A 289 -17.18 -14.67 15.79
C GLY A 289 -16.47 -14.04 16.99
N ASP A 290 -15.50 -14.76 17.54
CA ASP A 290 -14.79 -14.40 18.78
C ASP A 290 -13.88 -13.16 18.62
N CYS A 291 -13.43 -12.84 17.40
CA CYS A 291 -12.54 -11.71 17.08
C CYS A 291 -13.28 -10.50 16.49
N LYS A 292 -14.56 -10.35 16.84
CA LYS A 292 -15.42 -9.24 16.42
C LYS A 292 -14.78 -7.86 16.51
N ASP A 293 -14.06 -7.54 17.59
CA ASP A 293 -13.52 -6.20 17.83
C ASP A 293 -12.44 -5.83 16.79
N ASP A 294 -11.63 -6.81 16.36
CA ASP A 294 -10.63 -6.68 15.29
C ASP A 294 -11.29 -6.40 13.93
N HIS A 295 -12.43 -7.04 13.66
CA HIS A 295 -13.21 -6.82 12.44
C HIS A 295 -14.00 -5.49 12.46
N VAL A 296 -14.47 -5.05 13.63
CA VAL A 296 -15.04 -3.70 13.81
C VAL A 296 -13.97 -2.63 13.55
N PHE A 297 -12.78 -2.78 14.13
CA PHE A 297 -11.63 -1.90 13.88
C PHE A 297 -11.31 -1.82 12.38
N SER A 298 -11.24 -2.97 11.70
CA SER A 298 -11.02 -3.04 10.25
C SER A 298 -12.12 -2.32 9.45
N LEU A 299 -13.40 -2.49 9.81
CA LEU A 299 -14.52 -1.77 9.19
C LEU A 299 -14.44 -0.24 9.38
N TYR A 300 -13.86 0.25 10.49
CA TYR A 300 -13.67 1.69 10.69
C TYR A 300 -12.80 2.31 9.57
N PHE A 301 -11.76 1.64 9.12
CA PHE A 301 -10.90 2.11 8.01
C PHE A 301 -11.44 1.72 6.62
N MET A 302 -11.94 0.50 6.46
CA MET A 302 -12.30 -0.01 5.13
C MET A 302 -13.51 0.70 4.52
N ILE A 303 -14.51 1.12 5.32
CA ILE A 303 -15.70 1.80 4.79
C ILE A 303 -15.33 3.19 4.21
N PRO A 304 -14.64 4.11 4.92
CA PRO A 304 -14.15 5.35 4.34
C PRO A 304 -13.24 5.14 3.14
N PHE A 305 -12.32 4.16 3.21
CA PHE A 305 -11.41 3.85 2.12
C PHE A 305 -12.17 3.46 0.84
N PHE A 306 -13.19 2.60 0.97
CA PHE A 306 -14.03 2.19 -0.15
C PHE A 306 -14.75 3.40 -0.76
N PHE A 307 -15.39 4.25 0.05
CA PHE A 307 -16.17 5.37 -0.47
C PHE A 307 -15.31 6.50 -1.06
N THR A 308 -14.15 6.86 -0.48
CA THR A 308 -13.27 7.86 -1.10
C THR A 308 -12.60 7.32 -2.36
N THR A 309 -12.24 6.03 -2.40
CA THR A 309 -11.75 5.39 -3.62
C THR A 309 -12.82 5.31 -4.71
N LEU A 310 -14.09 5.11 -4.35
CA LEU A 310 -15.21 5.15 -5.31
C LEU A 310 -15.37 6.55 -5.94
N GLY A 311 -15.22 7.60 -5.13
CA GLY A 311 -15.23 8.98 -5.61
C GLY A 311 -14.03 9.33 -6.50
N LEU A 312 -12.87 8.69 -6.29
CA LEU A 312 -11.70 8.77 -7.18
C LEU A 312 -11.94 7.99 -8.48
N LEU A 313 -12.45 6.75 -8.39
CA LEU A 313 -12.74 5.90 -9.55
C LEU A 313 -13.75 6.57 -10.49
N TYR A 314 -14.73 7.32 -9.98
CA TYR A 314 -15.66 8.08 -10.82
C TYR A 314 -14.96 9.01 -11.84
N HIS A 315 -13.79 9.56 -11.51
CA HIS A 315 -12.99 10.41 -12.42
C HIS A 315 -11.87 9.65 -13.14
N ASN A 316 -11.39 8.54 -12.57
CA ASN A 316 -10.33 7.69 -13.12
C ASN A 316 -10.84 6.49 -13.96
N TRP A 317 -12.15 6.25 -13.99
CA TRP A 317 -12.74 5.23 -14.86
C TRP A 317 -12.59 5.62 -16.34
N TYR A 318 -12.54 4.63 -17.22
CA TYR A 318 -12.43 4.86 -18.66
C TYR A 318 -13.60 5.69 -19.21
N PRO A 319 -13.34 6.74 -20.02
CA PRO A 319 -12.03 7.33 -20.31
C PRO A 319 -11.57 8.25 -19.15
N SER A 320 -10.39 7.97 -18.58
CA SER A 320 -9.86 8.75 -17.46
C SER A 320 -9.87 10.25 -17.71
N ARG A 321 -10.37 10.98 -16.72
CA ARG A 321 -10.25 12.44 -16.62
C ARG A 321 -9.09 12.85 -15.73
N VAL A 322 -8.61 11.93 -14.90
CA VAL A 322 -7.51 12.08 -13.94
C VAL A 322 -6.76 10.77 -13.73
N PHE A 323 -5.51 10.84 -13.26
CA PHE A 323 -4.72 9.70 -12.80
C PHE A 323 -4.50 9.73 -11.29
N VAL A 324 -4.25 8.56 -10.71
CA VAL A 324 -4.24 8.37 -9.25
C VAL A 324 -2.88 8.64 -8.60
N GLY A 325 -1.79 8.53 -9.35
CA GLY A 325 -0.39 8.61 -8.91
C GLY A 325 0.08 7.46 -8.00
N ASP A 326 1.40 7.39 -7.77
CA ASP A 326 2.03 6.56 -6.73
C ASP A 326 1.36 6.83 -5.36
N THR A 327 0.91 8.07 -5.12
CA THR A 327 0.15 8.48 -3.93
C THR A 327 -0.99 7.52 -3.59
N PHE A 328 -1.82 7.15 -4.57
CA PHE A 328 -2.95 6.26 -4.32
C PHE A 328 -2.50 4.83 -4.04
N CYS A 329 -1.57 4.29 -4.82
CA CYS A 329 -1.06 2.93 -4.64
C CYS A 329 -0.44 2.75 -3.24
N TYR A 330 0.25 3.79 -2.77
CA TYR A 330 0.85 3.86 -1.45
C TYR A 330 -0.23 3.96 -0.35
N PHE A 331 -1.17 4.90 -0.49
CA PHE A 331 -2.34 5.02 0.39
C PHE A 331 -3.11 3.71 0.55
N ALA A 332 -3.48 3.07 -0.55
CA ALA A 332 -4.22 1.82 -0.58
C ALA A 332 -3.43 0.68 0.09
N GLY A 333 -2.19 0.46 -0.34
CA GLY A 333 -1.36 -0.63 0.18
C GLY A 333 -1.11 -0.55 1.69
N MET A 334 -0.85 0.65 2.23
CA MET A 334 -0.71 0.83 3.68
C MET A 334 -2.04 0.67 4.41
N THR A 335 -3.15 1.18 3.86
CA THR A 335 -4.47 1.05 4.50
C THR A 335 -4.89 -0.43 4.61
N PHE A 336 -4.60 -1.25 3.59
CA PHE A 336 -4.76 -2.70 3.66
C PHE A 336 -3.82 -3.33 4.69
N ALA A 337 -2.51 -3.07 4.62
CA ALA A 337 -1.54 -3.65 5.56
C ALA A 337 -1.88 -3.33 7.02
N VAL A 338 -2.31 -2.10 7.32
CA VAL A 338 -2.77 -1.67 8.64
C VAL A 338 -3.93 -2.52 9.17
N VAL A 339 -5.01 -2.70 8.39
CA VAL A 339 -6.15 -3.50 8.86
C VAL A 339 -5.83 -5.00 8.90
N GLY A 340 -5.00 -5.51 7.98
CA GLY A 340 -4.56 -6.90 8.01
C GLY A 340 -3.65 -7.24 9.20
N ILE A 341 -2.82 -6.29 9.64
CA ILE A 341 -1.90 -6.46 10.78
C ILE A 341 -2.63 -6.28 12.11
N LEU A 342 -3.31 -5.15 12.32
CA LEU A 342 -4.01 -4.87 13.60
C LEU A 342 -5.32 -5.62 13.74
N GLY A 343 -5.92 -6.08 12.64
CA GLY A 343 -7.07 -6.99 12.64
C GLY A 343 -6.69 -8.47 12.66
N HIS A 344 -5.40 -8.81 12.74
CA HIS A 344 -4.91 -10.20 12.82
C HIS A 344 -5.31 -11.16 11.67
N PHE A 345 -5.79 -10.65 10.52
CA PHE A 345 -6.19 -11.45 9.36
C PHE A 345 -5.27 -11.29 8.13
N SER A 346 -4.02 -10.87 8.31
CA SER A 346 -3.04 -10.62 7.24
C SER A 346 -2.88 -11.78 6.24
N LYS A 347 -3.05 -13.03 6.68
CA LYS A 347 -3.05 -14.22 5.81
C LYS A 347 -4.27 -14.23 4.86
N THR A 348 -5.47 -14.00 5.37
CA THR A 348 -6.70 -13.87 4.56
C THR A 348 -6.63 -12.65 3.63
N MET A 349 -6.08 -11.54 4.11
CA MET A 349 -5.84 -10.36 3.28
C MET A 349 -4.92 -10.67 2.09
N LEU A 350 -3.84 -11.42 2.29
CA LEU A 350 -2.95 -11.83 1.19
C LEU A 350 -3.63 -12.76 0.18
N LEU A 351 -4.67 -13.52 0.56
CA LEU A 351 -5.50 -14.26 -0.39
C LEU A 351 -6.36 -13.32 -1.25
N PHE A 352 -6.87 -12.21 -0.71
CA PHE A 352 -7.51 -11.18 -1.54
C PHE A 352 -6.52 -10.48 -2.49
N PHE A 353 -5.21 -10.56 -2.24
CA PHE A 353 -4.15 -10.07 -3.13
C PHE A 353 -3.68 -11.09 -4.19
N ILE A 354 -4.41 -12.20 -4.44
CA ILE A 354 -4.00 -13.25 -5.41
C ILE A 354 -3.51 -12.69 -6.77
N PRO A 355 -4.23 -11.77 -7.46
CA PRO A 355 -3.76 -11.22 -8.74
C PRO A 355 -2.52 -10.34 -8.61
N GLN A 356 -2.38 -9.58 -7.53
CA GLN A 356 -1.22 -8.74 -7.23
C GLN A 356 0.01 -9.62 -6.95
N VAL A 357 -0.15 -10.69 -6.15
CA VAL A 357 0.88 -11.71 -5.90
C VAL A 357 1.30 -12.37 -7.21
N ALA A 358 0.34 -12.81 -8.04
CA ALA A 358 0.63 -13.42 -9.34
C ALA A 358 1.38 -12.46 -10.29
N ASN A 359 0.95 -11.20 -10.38
CA ASN A 359 1.62 -10.17 -11.18
C ASN A 359 3.03 -9.86 -10.67
N PHE A 360 3.22 -9.80 -9.35
CA PHE A 360 4.52 -9.60 -8.71
C PHE A 360 5.48 -10.73 -9.02
N LEU A 361 5.07 -11.99 -8.77
CA LEU A 361 5.86 -13.19 -9.03
C LEU A 361 6.23 -13.32 -10.52
N TYR A 362 5.27 -13.09 -11.42
CA TYR A 362 5.54 -13.07 -12.87
C TYR A 362 6.46 -11.92 -13.29
N SER A 363 6.39 -10.76 -12.62
CA SER A 363 7.27 -9.62 -12.87
C SER A 363 8.70 -9.78 -12.36
N LEU A 364 8.98 -10.70 -11.41
CA LEU A 364 10.28 -10.79 -10.73
C LEU A 364 11.52 -10.85 -11.66
N PRO A 365 11.53 -11.62 -12.78
CA PRO A 365 12.68 -11.65 -13.68
C PRO A 365 13.01 -10.27 -14.27
N GLN A 366 12.00 -9.43 -14.51
CA GLN A 366 12.21 -8.05 -14.96
C GLN A 366 12.54 -7.11 -13.80
N LEU A 367 11.85 -7.20 -12.66
CA LEU A 367 12.11 -6.32 -11.50
C LEU A 367 13.53 -6.48 -10.96
N PHE A 368 14.05 -7.71 -10.90
CA PHE A 368 15.45 -7.99 -10.53
C PHE A 368 16.44 -7.85 -11.69
N HIS A 369 16.01 -7.37 -12.86
CA HIS A 369 16.85 -7.14 -14.05
C HIS A 369 17.61 -8.39 -14.55
N ILE A 370 17.11 -9.58 -14.20
CA ILE A 370 17.56 -10.88 -14.76
C ILE A 370 17.24 -10.94 -16.25
N ILE A 371 16.10 -10.34 -16.65
CA ILE A 371 15.68 -10.05 -18.01
C ILE A 371 15.49 -8.53 -18.15
N PRO A 372 15.91 -7.89 -19.26
CA PRO A 372 15.79 -6.44 -19.44
C PRO A 372 14.38 -5.88 -19.22
N CYS A 373 14.27 -4.94 -18.29
CA CYS A 373 13.03 -4.29 -17.87
C CYS A 373 12.93 -2.88 -18.48
N PRO A 374 11.95 -2.61 -19.37
CA PRO A 374 11.72 -1.26 -19.86
C PRO A 374 11.02 -0.41 -18.78
N ARG A 375 11.25 0.91 -18.81
CA ARG A 375 10.63 1.88 -17.86
C ARG A 375 9.10 1.75 -17.79
N HIS A 376 8.47 1.49 -18.93
CA HIS A 376 7.03 1.33 -19.06
C HIS A 376 6.72 -0.09 -19.58
N ARG A 377 5.91 -0.84 -18.81
CA ARG A 377 5.50 -2.22 -19.13
C ARG A 377 4.01 -2.36 -19.49
N LEU A 378 3.28 -1.24 -19.52
CA LEU A 378 1.91 -1.17 -20.03
C LEU A 378 1.80 -1.73 -21.47
N PRO A 379 0.62 -2.22 -21.89
CA PRO A 379 0.38 -2.64 -23.27
C PRO A 379 0.59 -1.51 -24.29
N ARG A 380 0.65 -1.84 -25.58
CA ARG A 380 0.72 -0.84 -26.66
C ARG A 380 -0.67 -0.58 -27.24
N PHE A 381 -1.03 0.69 -27.40
CA PHE A 381 -2.24 1.05 -28.14
C PHE A 381 -1.98 1.02 -29.65
N ASN A 382 -2.80 0.28 -30.38
CA ASN A 382 -2.82 0.26 -31.84
C ASN A 382 -3.89 1.25 -32.35
N THR A 383 -3.45 2.25 -33.11
CA THR A 383 -4.30 3.32 -33.66
C THR A 383 -5.33 2.82 -34.67
N ASP A 384 -5.01 1.76 -35.40
CA ASP A 384 -5.77 1.29 -36.55
C ASP A 384 -6.90 0.36 -36.09
N THR A 385 -6.67 -0.38 -35.00
CA THR A 385 -7.68 -1.26 -34.39
C THR A 385 -8.42 -0.62 -33.22
N GLY A 386 -7.88 0.45 -32.63
CA GLY A 386 -8.41 1.10 -31.43
C GLY A 386 -8.29 0.25 -30.15
N LYS A 387 -7.37 -0.72 -30.13
CA LYS A 387 -7.23 -1.73 -29.07
C LYS A 387 -5.84 -1.73 -28.44
N LEU A 388 -5.75 -2.33 -27.25
CA LEU A 388 -4.50 -2.63 -26.58
C LEU A 388 -3.96 -3.98 -27.03
N GLU A 389 -2.67 -4.01 -27.35
CA GLU A 389 -1.88 -5.17 -27.76
C GLU A 389 -0.73 -5.41 -26.78
N MET A 390 -0.16 -6.62 -26.80
CA MET A 390 1.01 -6.94 -25.98
C MET A 390 2.18 -5.98 -26.27
N SER A 391 2.79 -5.46 -25.19
CA SER A 391 4.06 -4.76 -25.28
C SER A 391 5.23 -5.73 -25.09
N TYR A 392 6.33 -5.44 -25.78
CA TYR A 392 7.51 -6.29 -25.84
C TYR A 392 8.77 -5.54 -25.39
N SER A 393 9.70 -6.28 -24.79
CA SER A 393 11.06 -5.85 -24.44
C SER A 393 12.05 -6.49 -25.43
N ARG A 394 12.72 -5.67 -26.24
CA ARG A 394 13.69 -6.08 -27.28
C ARG A 394 15.11 -5.76 -26.80
N PHE A 395 16.01 -6.74 -26.88
CA PHE A 395 17.40 -6.61 -26.42
C PHE A 395 18.34 -7.48 -27.26
N LYS A 396 19.63 -7.13 -27.32
CA LYS A 396 20.65 -7.94 -28.03
C LYS A 396 20.83 -9.27 -27.31
N SER A 397 20.75 -10.40 -28.02
CA SER A 397 20.74 -11.74 -27.42
C SER A 397 21.98 -12.02 -26.56
N LYS A 398 23.14 -11.53 -27.02
CA LYS A 398 24.44 -11.59 -26.32
C LYS A 398 24.51 -10.85 -24.98
N ASN A 399 23.58 -9.94 -24.69
CA ASN A 399 23.55 -9.19 -23.43
C ASN A 399 22.77 -9.93 -22.32
N LEU A 400 22.10 -11.04 -22.65
CA LEU A 400 21.31 -11.80 -21.69
C LEU A 400 22.23 -12.71 -20.86
N SER A 401 22.11 -12.64 -19.53
CA SER A 401 22.87 -13.53 -18.63
C SER A 401 22.47 -15.00 -18.81
N PRO A 402 23.33 -15.98 -18.45
CA PRO A 402 22.95 -17.40 -18.51
C PRO A 402 21.68 -17.72 -17.70
N TRP A 403 21.53 -17.08 -16.53
CA TRP A 403 20.32 -17.16 -15.72
C TRP A 403 19.10 -16.57 -16.43
N GLY A 404 19.23 -15.39 -17.05
CA GLY A 404 18.17 -14.79 -17.86
C GLY A 404 17.75 -15.66 -19.06
N ALA A 405 18.72 -16.27 -19.75
CA ALA A 405 18.45 -17.19 -20.85
C ALA A 405 17.75 -18.48 -20.39
N TYR A 406 18.14 -19.03 -19.24
CA TYR A 406 17.46 -20.17 -18.63
C TYR A 406 16.03 -19.81 -18.20
N THR A 407 15.85 -18.72 -17.45
CA THR A 407 14.54 -18.24 -16.99
C THR A 407 13.60 -17.97 -18.18
N LEU A 408 14.11 -17.36 -19.26
CA LEU A 408 13.31 -17.09 -20.46
C LEU A 408 12.88 -18.38 -21.16
N LYS A 409 13.79 -19.35 -21.34
CA LYS A 409 13.47 -20.67 -21.92
C LYS A 409 12.45 -21.46 -21.09
N VAL A 410 12.55 -21.40 -19.76
CA VAL A 410 11.56 -22.03 -18.85
C VAL A 410 10.19 -21.35 -18.98
N ALA A 411 10.14 -20.02 -18.98
CA ALA A 411 8.90 -19.27 -19.10
C ALA A 411 8.23 -19.44 -20.48
N GLU A 412 9.02 -19.55 -21.55
CA GLU A 412 8.57 -19.90 -22.91
C GLU A 412 8.00 -21.33 -22.96
N LYS A 413 8.71 -22.33 -22.42
CA LYS A 413 8.24 -23.72 -22.36
C LYS A 413 6.95 -23.89 -21.54
N LEU A 414 6.77 -23.09 -20.49
CA LEU A 414 5.53 -23.02 -19.70
C LEU A 414 4.42 -22.20 -20.37
N CYS A 415 4.61 -21.75 -21.62
CA CYS A 415 3.68 -20.90 -22.36
C CYS A 415 3.32 -19.59 -21.65
N LEU A 416 4.15 -19.12 -20.72
CA LEU A 416 3.96 -17.86 -19.98
C LEU A 416 4.44 -16.65 -20.79
N VAL A 417 5.38 -16.85 -21.73
CA VAL A 417 6.03 -15.78 -22.49
C VAL A 417 6.04 -16.14 -23.98
N ASN A 418 5.70 -15.17 -24.84
CA ASN A 418 5.94 -15.20 -26.27
C ASN A 418 7.34 -14.61 -26.54
N VAL A 419 8.24 -15.42 -27.09
CA VAL A 419 9.60 -15.02 -27.47
C VAL A 419 9.70 -14.98 -28.99
N ARG A 420 10.40 -13.97 -29.51
CA ARG A 420 10.73 -13.79 -30.91
C ARG A 420 12.23 -13.58 -31.01
N GLN A 421 12.86 -14.22 -31.98
CA GLN A 421 14.28 -14.08 -32.25
C GLN A 421 14.46 -13.64 -33.70
N GLY A 422 15.50 -12.87 -33.97
CA GLY A 422 15.82 -12.41 -35.30
C GLY A 422 17.15 -11.69 -35.34
N THR A 423 17.53 -11.26 -36.55
CA THR A 423 18.79 -10.55 -36.79
C THR A 423 18.50 -9.20 -37.41
N ASP A 424 19.15 -8.17 -36.89
CA ASP A 424 19.09 -6.79 -37.40
C ASP A 424 20.51 -6.33 -37.75
N LYS A 425 20.66 -5.11 -38.28
CA LYS A 425 21.97 -4.49 -38.60
C LYS A 425 22.93 -4.46 -37.39
N ASP A 426 22.37 -4.51 -36.19
CA ASP A 426 23.02 -4.48 -34.89
C ASP A 426 23.42 -5.85 -34.31
N GLY A 427 23.13 -6.93 -35.03
CA GLY A 427 23.32 -8.34 -34.64
C GLY A 427 22.01 -9.05 -34.25
N GLU A 428 22.15 -10.23 -33.64
CA GLU A 428 21.02 -11.01 -33.12
C GLU A 428 20.33 -10.31 -31.96
N PHE A 429 18.99 -10.33 -31.99
CA PHE A 429 18.13 -9.81 -30.94
C PHE A 429 17.12 -10.86 -30.49
N THR A 430 16.78 -10.77 -29.20
CA THR A 430 15.65 -11.46 -28.59
C THR A 430 14.63 -10.41 -28.19
N GLU A 431 13.37 -10.67 -28.49
CA GLU A 431 12.23 -9.88 -28.07
C GLU A 431 11.26 -10.78 -27.30
N CYS A 432 10.87 -10.39 -26.09
CA CYS A 432 9.89 -11.12 -25.29
C CYS A 432 8.76 -10.20 -24.83
N ASN A 433 7.53 -10.70 -24.65
CA ASN A 433 6.47 -9.86 -24.09
C ASN A 433 6.85 -9.39 -22.67
N ASN A 434 6.35 -8.23 -22.27
CA ASN A 434 6.54 -7.74 -20.91
C ASN A 434 5.83 -8.65 -19.90
N MET A 435 6.52 -8.98 -18.81
CA MET A 435 6.07 -9.95 -17.82
C MET A 435 5.19 -9.25 -16.79
N THR A 436 3.93 -9.03 -17.16
CA THR A 436 2.88 -8.43 -16.33
C THR A 436 1.56 -9.14 -16.59
N LEU A 437 0.67 -9.20 -15.60
CA LEU A 437 -0.64 -9.86 -15.72
C LEU A 437 -1.48 -9.24 -16.84
N ILE A 438 -1.39 -7.93 -17.07
CA ILE A 438 -2.07 -7.22 -18.16
C ILE A 438 -1.66 -7.79 -19.53
N ASN A 439 -0.36 -7.92 -19.78
CA ASN A 439 0.16 -8.52 -21.02
C ASN A 439 -0.12 -10.02 -21.11
N PHE A 440 -0.13 -10.74 -19.98
CA PHE A 440 -0.48 -12.16 -19.96
C PHE A 440 -1.95 -12.39 -20.33
N VAL A 441 -2.88 -11.56 -19.85
CA VAL A 441 -4.28 -11.60 -20.30
C VAL A 441 -4.39 -11.35 -21.81
N LEU A 442 -3.72 -10.30 -22.32
CA LEU A 442 -3.67 -10.02 -23.77
C LEU A 442 -3.02 -11.15 -24.58
N LYS A 443 -2.08 -11.91 -24.01
CA LYS A 443 -1.51 -13.12 -24.63
C LYS A 443 -2.55 -14.25 -24.77
N LEU A 444 -3.51 -14.35 -23.84
CA LEU A 444 -4.54 -15.38 -23.83
C LEU A 444 -5.74 -15.03 -24.72
N ILE A 445 -6.21 -13.78 -24.69
CA ILE A 445 -7.45 -13.36 -25.39
C ILE A 445 -7.23 -12.52 -26.65
N GLY A 446 -5.99 -12.06 -26.90
CA GLY A 446 -5.65 -11.19 -28.02
C GLY A 446 -5.98 -9.70 -27.79
N PRO A 447 -5.88 -8.87 -28.86
CA PRO A 447 -6.06 -7.43 -28.77
C PRO A 447 -7.45 -7.03 -28.24
N THR A 448 -7.49 -6.19 -27.20
CA THR A 448 -8.71 -5.90 -26.43
C THR A 448 -8.86 -4.39 -26.18
N PRO A 449 -10.06 -3.78 -26.29
CA PRO A 449 -10.28 -2.39 -25.91
C PRO A 449 -9.94 -2.14 -24.43
N GLU A 450 -9.37 -0.97 -24.11
CA GLU A 450 -8.87 -0.68 -22.76
C GLU A 450 -9.92 -0.89 -21.65
N GLN A 451 -11.13 -0.34 -21.82
CA GLN A 451 -12.22 -0.51 -20.85
C GLN A 451 -12.54 -1.98 -20.58
N ASN A 452 -12.59 -2.81 -21.63
CA ASN A 452 -12.90 -4.23 -21.52
C ASN A 452 -11.76 -5.00 -20.84
N LEU A 453 -10.51 -4.60 -21.08
CA LEU A 453 -9.35 -5.18 -20.41
C LEU A 453 -9.32 -4.84 -18.91
N THR A 454 -9.63 -3.58 -18.54
CA THR A 454 -9.80 -3.19 -17.13
C THR A 454 -10.92 -4.02 -16.49
N VAL A 455 -12.12 -4.06 -17.09
CA VAL A 455 -13.25 -4.84 -16.56
C VAL A 455 -12.89 -6.32 -16.38
N LEU A 456 -12.19 -6.93 -17.34
CA LEU A 456 -11.76 -8.32 -17.24
C LEU A 456 -10.75 -8.55 -16.10
N LEU A 457 -9.80 -7.64 -15.90
CA LEU A 457 -8.86 -7.72 -14.77
C LEU A 457 -9.57 -7.53 -13.41
N LEU A 458 -10.61 -6.70 -13.34
CA LEU A 458 -11.47 -6.59 -12.16
C LEU A 458 -12.32 -7.85 -11.93
N LEU A 459 -12.79 -8.53 -12.99
CA LEU A 459 -13.46 -9.82 -12.86
C LEU A 459 -12.49 -10.92 -12.39
N ILE A 460 -11.23 -10.91 -12.83
CA ILE A 460 -10.16 -11.77 -12.30
C ILE A 460 -9.93 -11.47 -10.81
N GLN A 461 -9.98 -10.20 -10.39
CA GLN A 461 -9.89 -9.80 -8.99
C GLN A 461 -11.06 -10.30 -8.15
N VAL A 462 -12.30 -10.21 -8.65
CA VAL A 462 -13.49 -10.78 -8.00
C VAL A 462 -13.37 -12.31 -7.89
N ALA A 463 -12.95 -12.99 -8.97
CA ALA A 463 -12.75 -14.43 -8.96
C ALA A 463 -11.66 -14.85 -7.95
N GLY A 464 -10.55 -14.11 -7.86
CA GLY A 464 -9.52 -14.29 -6.83
C GLY A 464 -10.07 -14.15 -5.41
N SER A 465 -10.93 -13.16 -5.17
CA SER A 465 -11.62 -13.00 -3.88
C SER A 465 -12.59 -14.12 -3.56
N LEU A 466 -13.33 -14.65 -4.54
CA LEU A 466 -14.20 -15.82 -4.35
C LEU A 466 -13.39 -17.08 -4.03
N VAL A 467 -12.23 -17.27 -4.67
CA VAL A 467 -11.28 -18.34 -4.32
C VAL A 467 -10.74 -18.14 -2.91
N ALA A 468 -10.39 -16.92 -2.50
CA ALA A 468 -9.96 -16.61 -1.14
C ALA A 468 -11.03 -16.96 -0.10
N PHE A 469 -12.31 -16.63 -0.35
CA PHE A 469 -13.44 -17.03 0.50
C PHE A 469 -13.65 -18.55 0.55
N GLY A 470 -13.54 -19.24 -0.59
CA GLY A 470 -13.58 -20.71 -0.64
C GLY A 470 -12.44 -21.34 0.18
N ILE A 471 -11.24 -20.78 0.10
CA ILE A 471 -10.11 -21.21 0.93
C ILE A 471 -10.39 -20.98 2.42
N ARG A 472 -10.81 -19.76 2.81
CA ARG A 472 -11.06 -19.39 4.22
C ARG A 472 -12.20 -20.18 4.85
N TYR A 473 -13.32 -20.39 4.17
CA TYR A 473 -14.51 -20.99 4.78
C TYR A 473 -14.71 -22.48 4.51
N GLN A 474 -14.09 -23.05 3.47
CA GLN A 474 -14.24 -24.48 3.13
C GLN A 474 -12.92 -25.25 3.27
N LEU A 475 -11.80 -24.71 2.76
CA LEU A 475 -10.53 -25.45 2.70
C LEU A 475 -9.60 -25.22 3.89
N VAL A 476 -9.92 -24.30 4.80
CA VAL A 476 -9.05 -23.97 5.95
C VAL A 476 -8.77 -25.18 6.85
N ARG A 477 -9.69 -26.16 6.93
CA ARG A 477 -9.51 -27.46 7.61
C ARG A 477 -8.36 -28.31 7.05
N LEU A 478 -7.98 -28.13 5.78
CA LEU A 478 -6.84 -28.80 5.15
C LEU A 478 -5.50 -28.23 5.64
N PHE A 479 -5.49 -26.99 6.13
CA PHE A 479 -4.28 -26.26 6.53
C PHE A 479 -4.18 -26.07 8.04
N TYR A 480 -5.29 -25.99 8.76
CA TYR A 480 -5.34 -25.71 10.19
C TYR A 480 -6.31 -26.65 10.90
N ASP A 481 -6.23 -26.74 12.23
CA ASP A 481 -7.24 -27.44 13.04
C ASP A 481 -8.31 -26.43 13.45
N VAL A 482 -9.55 -26.77 13.09
CA VAL A 482 -10.65 -25.84 12.72
C VAL A 482 -11.99 -26.52 12.95
#